data_AF-A0A9E7HM87-F1
#
_entry.id   AF-A0A9E7HM87-F1
#
_cell.length_a   1.000
_cell.length_b   1.000
_cell.length_c   1.000
_cell.angle_alpha   90.00
_cell.angle_beta   90.00
_cell.angle_gamma   90.00
#
_symmetry.space_group_name_H-M   'P 1'
#
loop_
_entity.id
_entity.type
_entity.pdbx_description
1 polymer ?
#
loop_
_entity_poly.entity_id
_entity_poly.type
_entity_poly.pdbx_seq_one_letter_code
_entity_poly.pdbx_strand_id
1 'polypeptide(L)'
;MQHRRPENGAMTFDEVSMERSKSFVKALQELKNLRPQLYSAAEYCEKSYLRSEQKQMVLDNLKSYAVRAIVNAVDHLGTVAYKLTDLFEQQVLDASTMEMKISCLNQQNFTCQAYGDKDGLSQHQTPARTLRHHKHYILPSML
;
A
#
# COMPACT_ATOMS: atom_id res chain seq x y z
N MET A 1 -5.99 24.86 -36.10
CA MET A 1 -6.33 23.78 -35.16
C MET A 1 -5.28 23.76 -34.05
N GLN A 2 -5.58 24.36 -32.90
CA GLN A 2 -4.67 24.43 -31.75
C GLN A 2 -4.59 23.05 -31.07
N HIS A 3 -3.37 22.55 -30.89
CA HIS A 3 -3.10 21.29 -30.22
C HIS A 3 -3.29 21.51 -28.70
N ARG A 4 -4.36 20.93 -28.16
CA ARG A 4 -4.68 20.95 -26.73
C ARG A 4 -3.58 20.18 -25.99
N ARG A 5 -2.74 20.92 -25.27
CA ARG A 5 -1.80 20.41 -24.27
C ARG A 5 -2.60 19.62 -23.21
N PRO A 6 -2.20 18.41 -22.78
CA PRO A 6 -2.85 17.82 -21.62
C PRO A 6 -2.40 18.64 -20.41
N GLU A 7 -3.34 19.41 -19.87
CA GLU A 7 -3.24 20.01 -18.55
C GLU A 7 -3.08 18.89 -17.53
N ASN A 8 -2.19 19.09 -16.55
CA ASN A 8 -1.87 18.20 -15.45
C ASN A 8 -3.07 17.37 -14.97
N GLY A 9 -3.20 16.15 -15.50
CA GLY A 9 -4.16 15.18 -15.03
C GLY A 9 -3.65 14.61 -13.72
N ALA A 10 -4.39 14.79 -12.63
CA ALA A 10 -4.18 14.01 -11.43
C ALA A 10 -4.24 12.53 -11.83
N MET A 11 -3.14 11.81 -11.66
CA MET A 11 -3.07 10.39 -12.00
C MET A 11 -4.12 9.63 -11.19
N THR A 12 -4.74 8.64 -11.82
CA THR A 12 -5.67 7.76 -11.10
C THR A 12 -4.91 6.93 -10.07
N PHE A 13 -5.60 6.43 -9.03
CA PHE A 13 -4.99 5.61 -7.99
C PHE A 13 -4.26 4.37 -8.55
N ASP A 14 -4.84 3.77 -9.60
CA ASP A 14 -4.27 2.63 -10.31
C ASP A 14 -2.98 3.01 -11.07
N GLU A 15 -2.97 4.18 -11.71
CA GLU A 15 -1.82 4.70 -12.46
C GLU A 15 -0.62 5.03 -11.54
N VAL A 16 -0.88 5.58 -10.34
CA VAL A 16 0.16 5.82 -9.32
C VAL A 16 0.77 4.50 -8.84
N SER A 17 -0.06 3.50 -8.58
CA SER A 17 0.38 2.18 -8.13
C SER A 17 1.19 1.44 -9.20
N MET A 18 0.79 1.57 -10.46
CA MET A 18 1.52 1.03 -11.60
C MET A 18 2.90 1.70 -11.76
N GLU A 19 2.98 3.03 -11.62
CA GLU A 19 4.25 3.75 -11.74
C GLU A 19 5.23 3.39 -10.61
N ARG A 20 4.75 3.23 -9.37
CA ARG A 20 5.57 2.71 -8.26
C ARG A 20 6.14 1.33 -8.56
N SER A 21 5.30 0.42 -9.06
CA SER A 21 5.71 -0.95 -9.41
C SER A 21 6.76 -0.96 -10.52
N LYS A 22 6.55 -0.15 -11.56
CA LYS A 22 7.51 0.03 -12.66
C LYS A 22 8.84 0.60 -12.18
N SER A 23 8.78 1.60 -11.29
CA SER A 23 9.95 2.24 -10.68
C SER A 23 10.76 1.26 -9.83
N PHE A 24 10.11 0.35 -9.10
CA PHE A 24 10.76 -0.74 -8.37
C PHE A 24 11.44 -1.73 -9.31
N VAL A 25 10.74 -2.22 -10.33
CA VAL A 25 11.30 -3.17 -11.32
C VAL A 25 12.53 -2.58 -12.01
N LYS A 26 12.48 -1.28 -12.35
CA LYS A 26 13.62 -0.58 -12.94
C LYS A 26 14.83 -0.58 -11.99
N ALA A 27 14.64 -0.24 -10.72
CA ALA A 27 15.73 -0.25 -9.72
C ALA A 27 16.32 -1.65 -9.53
N LEU A 28 15.47 -2.69 -9.52
CA LEU A 28 15.91 -4.08 -9.43
C LEU A 28 16.74 -4.49 -10.65
N GLN A 29 16.36 -4.03 -11.84
CA GLN A 29 17.12 -4.28 -13.06
C GLN A 29 18.47 -3.56 -13.06
N GLU A 30 18.52 -2.31 -12.57
CA GLU A 30 19.78 -1.57 -12.41
C GLU A 30 20.73 -2.28 -11.43
N LEU A 31 20.24 -2.73 -10.28
CA LEU A 31 21.02 -3.54 -9.34
C LEU A 31 21.54 -4.84 -9.99
N LYS A 32 20.68 -5.56 -10.73
CA LYS A 32 21.06 -6.79 -11.43
C LYS A 32 22.15 -6.54 -12.47
N ASN A 33 22.13 -5.37 -13.12
CA ASN A 33 23.12 -4.97 -14.11
C ASN A 33 24.49 -4.65 -13.50
N LEU A 34 24.59 -4.36 -12.20
CA LEU A 34 25.90 -4.19 -11.54
C LEU A 34 26.73 -5.46 -11.60
N ARG A 35 26.11 -6.65 -11.49
CA ARG A 35 26.84 -7.92 -11.50
C ARG A 35 27.79 -8.05 -12.70
N PRO A 36 27.31 -8.04 -13.96
CA PRO A 36 28.20 -8.14 -15.11
C PRO A 36 29.19 -6.98 -15.19
N GLN A 37 28.82 -5.76 -14.79
CA GLN A 37 29.74 -4.61 -14.78
C GLN A 37 30.93 -4.83 -13.83
N LEU A 38 30.64 -5.33 -12.62
CA LEU A 38 31.66 -5.62 -11.61
C LEU A 38 32.57 -6.76 -12.04
N TYR A 39 32.04 -7.80 -12.67
CA TYR A 39 32.87 -8.88 -13.23
C TYR A 39 33.80 -8.37 -14.32
N SER A 40 33.28 -7.59 -15.28
CA SER A 40 34.10 -7.01 -16.36
C SER A 40 35.18 -6.08 -15.80
N ALA A 41 34.86 -5.27 -14.78
CA ALA A 41 35.82 -4.41 -14.13
C ALA A 41 36.91 -5.20 -13.39
N ALA A 42 36.53 -6.27 -12.68
CA ALA A 42 37.48 -7.15 -11.99
C ALA A 42 38.44 -7.82 -12.98
N GLU A 43 37.92 -8.36 -14.09
CA GLU A 43 38.74 -8.97 -15.15
C GLU A 43 39.70 -7.95 -15.78
N TYR A 44 39.22 -6.72 -16.03
CA TYR A 44 40.07 -5.65 -16.52
C TYR A 44 41.20 -5.31 -15.54
N CYS A 45 40.88 -5.19 -14.24
CA CYS A 45 41.86 -4.89 -13.20
C CYS A 45 42.94 -5.99 -13.11
N GLU A 46 42.56 -7.26 -13.20
CA GLU A 46 43.50 -8.38 -13.21
C GLU A 46 44.44 -8.30 -14.42
N LYS A 47 43.89 -8.17 -15.63
CA LYS A 47 44.70 -8.06 -16.87
C LYS A 47 45.63 -6.84 -16.82
N SER A 48 45.15 -5.71 -16.32
CA SER A 48 45.92 -4.48 -16.15
C SER A 48 47.08 -4.66 -15.17
N TYR A 49 46.83 -5.33 -14.04
CA TYR A 49 47.86 -5.63 -13.06
C TYR A 49 48.93 -6.55 -13.63
N LEU A 50 48.57 -7.58 -14.40
CA LEU A 50 49.54 -8.50 -15.00
C LEU A 50 50.43 -7.82 -16.04
N ARG A 51 49.87 -6.91 -16.86
CA ARG A 51 50.57 -6.30 -18.01
C ARG A 51 51.30 -4.99 -17.72
N SER A 52 50.97 -4.29 -16.64
CA SER A 52 51.57 -3.00 -16.31
C SER A 52 52.89 -3.16 -15.56
N GLU A 53 53.91 -2.37 -15.90
CA GLU A 53 55.13 -2.22 -15.10
C GLU A 53 54.88 -1.39 -13.82
N GLN A 54 53.87 -0.50 -13.85
CA GLN A 54 53.51 0.37 -12.74
C GLN A 54 52.52 -0.30 -11.77
N LYS A 55 52.93 -1.44 -11.18
CA LYS A 55 52.06 -2.28 -10.33
C LYS A 55 51.40 -1.50 -9.18
N GLN A 56 52.15 -0.63 -8.50
CA GLN A 56 51.66 0.12 -7.34
C GLN A 56 50.50 1.05 -7.72
N MET A 57 50.62 1.77 -8.84
CA MET A 57 49.56 2.65 -9.32
C MET A 57 48.29 1.86 -9.68
N VAL A 58 48.44 0.67 -10.29
CA VAL A 58 47.30 -0.20 -10.59
C VAL A 58 46.61 -0.67 -9.29
N LEU A 59 47.38 -1.03 -8.26
CA LEU A 59 46.82 -1.43 -6.96
C LEU A 59 46.08 -0.29 -6.27
N ASP A 60 46.62 0.93 -6.27
CA ASP A 60 45.96 2.07 -5.64
C ASP A 60 44.66 2.43 -6.37
N ASN A 61 44.65 2.35 -7.71
CA ASN A 61 43.44 2.49 -8.52
C ASN A 61 42.42 1.38 -8.21
N LEU A 62 42.85 0.13 -8.10
CA LEU A 62 41.98 -1.01 -7.76
C LEU A 62 41.34 -0.82 -6.38
N LYS A 63 42.11 -0.41 -5.37
CA LYS A 63 41.57 -0.12 -4.02
C LYS A 63 40.51 0.98 -4.08
N SER A 64 40.81 2.08 -4.79
CA SER A 64 39.86 3.19 -4.96
C SER A 64 38.59 2.75 -5.69
N TYR A 65 38.71 1.88 -6.68
CA TYR A 65 37.58 1.32 -7.40
C TYR A 65 36.76 0.38 -6.52
N ALA A 66 37.40 -0.52 -5.76
CA ALA A 66 36.72 -1.47 -4.88
C ALA A 66 35.83 -0.77 -3.84
N VAL A 67 36.35 0.30 -3.22
CA VAL A 67 35.56 1.12 -2.29
C VAL A 67 34.34 1.72 -2.99
N ARG A 68 34.51 2.31 -4.17
CA ARG A 68 33.39 2.88 -4.94
C ARG A 68 32.38 1.83 -5.39
N ALA A 69 32.85 0.65 -5.81
CA ALA A 69 32.00 -0.46 -6.22
C ALA A 69 31.12 -0.96 -5.07
N ILE A 70 31.68 -1.07 -3.86
CA ILE A 70 30.92 -1.44 -2.66
C ILE A 70 29.87 -0.37 -2.33
N VAL A 71 30.27 0.91 -2.30
CA VAL A 71 29.33 2.02 -2.04
C VAL A 71 28.19 2.03 -3.06
N ASN A 72 28.50 1.84 -4.35
CA ASN A 72 27.50 1.79 -5.42
C ASN A 72 26.55 0.59 -5.27
N ALA A 73 27.07 -0.60 -4.96
CA ALA A 73 26.24 -1.77 -4.72
C ALA A 73 25.30 -1.58 -3.52
N VAL A 74 25.80 -0.99 -2.43
CA VAL A 74 24.99 -0.67 -1.24
C VAL A 74 23.93 0.39 -1.55
N ASP A 75 24.25 1.41 -2.33
CA ASP A 75 23.30 2.44 -2.77
C ASP A 75 22.15 1.86 -3.61
N HIS A 76 22.47 1.02 -4.59
CA HIS A 76 21.45 0.33 -5.39
C HIS A 76 20.59 -0.62 -4.55
N LEU A 77 21.20 -1.35 -3.60
CA LEU A 77 20.45 -2.18 -2.65
C LEU A 77 19.51 -1.35 -1.77
N GLY A 78 19.99 -0.20 -1.26
CA GLY A 78 19.19 0.73 -0.49
C GLY A 78 18.00 1.27 -1.28
N THR A 79 18.22 1.63 -2.55
CA THR A 79 17.15 2.08 -3.46
C THR A 79 16.10 0.99 -3.70
N VAL A 80 16.54 -0.25 -3.95
CA VAL A 80 15.61 -1.39 -4.12
C VAL A 80 14.81 -1.65 -2.85
N ALA A 81 15.48 -1.64 -1.69
CA ALA A 81 14.81 -1.81 -0.40
C ALA A 81 13.78 -0.72 -0.13
N TYR A 82 14.14 0.56 -0.32
CA TYR A 82 13.23 1.68 -0.15
C TYR A 82 11.98 1.56 -1.02
N LYS A 83 12.14 1.27 -2.32
CA LYS A 83 11.00 1.13 -3.23
C LYS A 83 10.14 -0.09 -2.93
N LEU A 84 10.74 -1.19 -2.46
CA LEU A 84 10.00 -2.37 -2.04
C LEU A 84 9.15 -2.07 -0.80
N THR A 85 9.73 -1.37 0.18
CA THR A 85 9.02 -0.94 1.39
C THR A 85 7.85 -0.03 1.04
N ASP A 86 8.04 0.97 0.16
CA ASP A 86 6.96 1.87 -0.30
C ASP A 86 5.79 1.11 -0.95
N LEU A 87 6.09 0.08 -1.77
CA LEU A 87 5.05 -0.80 -2.34
C LEU A 87 4.29 -1.59 -1.27
N PHE A 88 5.01 -2.14 -0.29
CA PHE A 88 4.41 -2.90 0.80
C PHE A 88 3.55 -2.03 1.71
N GLU A 89 4.02 -0.84 2.08
CA GLU A 89 3.27 0.11 2.89
C GLU A 89 1.96 0.50 2.21
N GLN A 90 1.99 0.76 0.90
CA GLN A 90 0.77 1.03 0.15
C GLN A 90 -0.20 -0.17 0.16
N GLN A 91 0.30 -1.38 -0.06
CA GLN A 91 -0.54 -2.58 -0.04
C GLN A 91 -1.20 -2.80 1.34
N VAL A 92 -0.48 -2.52 2.42
CA VAL A 92 -1.01 -2.60 3.79
C VAL A 92 -2.12 -1.56 4.02
N LEU A 93 -1.94 -0.33 3.54
CA LEU A 93 -2.97 0.71 3.62
C LEU A 93 -4.23 0.35 2.82
N ASP A 94 -4.05 -0.24 1.64
CA ASP A 94 -5.17 -0.67 0.79
C ASP A 94 -5.94 -1.82 1.43
N ALA A 95 -5.24 -2.80 1.99
CA ALA A 95 -5.84 -3.90 2.75
C ALA A 95 -6.65 -3.37 3.94
N SER A 96 -6.07 -2.47 4.74
CA SER A 96 -6.75 -1.84 5.88
C SER A 96 -8.03 -1.10 5.44
N THR A 97 -7.96 -0.37 4.32
CA THR A 97 -9.12 0.31 3.74
C THR A 97 -10.19 -0.67 3.30
N MET A 98 -9.81 -1.81 2.73
CA MET A 98 -10.74 -2.86 2.32
C MET A 98 -11.40 -3.53 3.52
N GLU A 99 -10.65 -3.82 4.58
CA GLU A 99 -11.17 -4.35 5.84
C GLU A 99 -12.22 -3.42 6.46
N MET A 100 -11.98 -2.10 6.46
CA MET A 100 -12.97 -1.12 6.92
C MET A 100 -14.25 -1.16 6.09
N LYS A 101 -14.15 -1.27 4.76
CA LYS A 101 -15.32 -1.42 3.87
C LYS A 101 -16.09 -2.71 4.14
N ILE A 102 -15.39 -3.82 4.34
CA ILE A 102 -16.00 -5.12 4.69
C ILE A 102 -16.74 -5.01 6.03
N SER A 103 -16.11 -4.40 7.04
CA SER A 103 -16.73 -4.18 8.35
C SER A 103 -18.01 -3.35 8.25
N CYS A 104 -17.99 -2.27 7.44
CA CYS A 104 -19.17 -1.46 7.17
C CYS A 104 -20.30 -2.26 6.52
N LEU A 105 -19.99 -3.04 5.49
CA LEU A 105 -20.97 -3.91 4.82
C LEU A 105 -21.56 -4.95 5.78
N ASN A 106 -20.73 -5.54 6.65
CA ASN A 106 -21.20 -6.48 7.67
C ASN A 106 -22.16 -5.82 8.66
N GLN A 107 -21.84 -4.61 9.14
CA GLN A 107 -22.74 -3.86 10.04
C GLN A 107 -24.07 -3.52 9.37
N GLN A 108 -24.05 -3.13 8.09
CA GLN A 108 -25.27 -2.88 7.32
C GLN A 108 -26.10 -4.16 7.19
N ASN A 109 -25.47 -5.29 6.87
CA ASN A 109 -26.14 -6.57 6.75
C ASN A 109 -26.80 -7.01 8.07
N PHE A 110 -26.06 -6.96 9.18
CA PHE A 110 -26.61 -7.25 10.51
C PHE A 110 -27.78 -6.32 10.88
N THR A 111 -27.66 -5.04 10.54
CA THR A 111 -28.74 -4.07 10.77
C THR A 111 -29.99 -4.45 9.97
N CYS A 112 -29.85 -4.73 8.68
CA CYS A 112 -30.96 -5.16 7.83
C CYS A 112 -31.62 -6.46 8.32
N GLN A 113 -30.83 -7.45 8.74
CA GLN A 113 -31.34 -8.69 9.34
C GLN A 113 -32.15 -8.39 10.61
N ALA A 114 -31.61 -7.57 11.52
CA ALA A 114 -32.29 -7.20 12.75
C ALA A 114 -33.61 -6.44 12.49
N TYR A 115 -33.70 -5.62 11.44
CA TYR A 115 -34.96 -5.00 11.03
C TYR A 115 -35.95 -6.02 10.47
N GLY A 116 -35.50 -6.93 9.59
CA GLY A 116 -36.35 -8.00 9.04
C GLY A 116 -36.93 -8.92 10.12
N ASP A 117 -36.11 -9.31 11.11
CA ASP A 117 -36.56 -10.14 12.23
C ASP A 117 -37.59 -9.41 13.10
N LYS A 118 -37.38 -8.11 13.36
CA LYS A 118 -38.34 -7.28 14.11
C LYS A 118 -39.67 -7.12 13.38
N ASP A 119 -39.64 -6.91 12.07
CA ASP A 119 -40.86 -6.79 11.26
C ASP A 119 -41.61 -8.12 11.17
N GLY A 120 -40.90 -9.25 11.05
CA GLY A 120 -41.49 -10.59 11.15
C GLY A 120 -42.13 -10.83 12.51
N LEU A 121 -41.46 -10.46 13.61
CA LEU A 121 -42.01 -10.59 14.96
C LEU A 121 -43.24 -9.70 15.17
N SER A 122 -43.24 -8.49 14.61
CA SER A 122 -44.36 -7.55 14.65
C SER A 122 -45.58 -8.08 13.88
N GLN A 123 -45.39 -8.73 12.73
CA GLN A 123 -46.49 -9.35 11.96
C GLN A 123 -47.19 -10.49 12.71
N HIS A 124 -46.48 -11.21 13.58
CA HIS A 124 -47.04 -12.29 14.39
C HIS A 124 -47.61 -11.84 15.75
N GLN A 125 -47.37 -10.60 16.18
CA GLN A 125 -47.90 -10.08 17.43
C GLN A 125 -49.20 -9.31 17.20
N THR A 126 -50.31 -9.80 17.79
CA THR A 126 -51.53 -9.00 17.90
C THR A 126 -51.25 -7.90 18.94
N PRO A 127 -51.39 -6.60 18.61
CA PRO A 127 -51.10 -5.54 19.57
C PRO A 127 -51.99 -5.72 20.80
N ALA A 128 -51.36 -6.00 21.95
CA ALA A 128 -52.05 -6.15 23.21
C ALA A 128 -52.73 -4.82 23.54
N ARG A 129 -54.06 -4.77 23.39
CA ARG A 129 -54.86 -3.59 23.67
C ARG A 129 -54.88 -3.38 25.18
N THR A 130 -53.88 -2.69 25.70
CA THR A 130 -53.85 -2.24 27.08
C THR A 130 -54.89 -1.13 27.24
N LEU A 131 -56.07 -1.49 27.75
CA LEU A 131 -57.05 -0.52 28.22
C LEU A 131 -56.41 0.23 29.41
N ARG A 132 -55.94 1.46 29.17
CA ARG A 132 -55.59 2.39 30.25
C ARG A 132 -56.89 2.85 30.91
N HIS A 133 -57.37 2.06 31.86
CA HIS A 133 -58.47 2.46 32.73
C HIS A 133 -58.01 3.64 33.58
N HIS A 134 -58.56 4.81 33.32
CA HIS A 134 -58.39 5.96 34.21
C HIS A 134 -59.28 5.71 35.44
N LYS A 135 -58.71 5.80 36.64
CA LYS A 135 -59.49 5.75 37.88
C LYS A 135 -60.28 7.05 38.01
N HIS A 136 -61.51 7.08 37.50
CA HIS A 136 -62.43 8.18 37.77
C HIS A 136 -62.90 8.03 39.23
N TYR A 137 -62.43 8.90 40.13
CA TYR A 137 -63.05 9.07 41.44
C TYR A 137 -64.40 9.74 41.21
N ILE A 138 -65.49 9.00 41.40
CA ILE A 138 -66.83 9.57 41.48
C ILE A 138 -66.97 10.11 42.91
N LEU A 139 -66.98 11.44 43.06
CA LEU A 139 -67.31 12.09 44.33
C LEU A 139 -68.85 12.01 44.49
N PRO A 140 -69.38 11.44 45.59
CA PRO A 140 -70.82 11.42 45.82
C PRO A 140 -71.30 12.85 46.01
N SER A 141 -72.34 13.25 45.26
CA SER A 141 -73.07 14.48 45.50
C SER A 141 -73.70 14.42 46.89
N MET A 142 -73.21 15.25 47.81
CA MET A 142 -73.90 15.53 49.07
C MET A 142 -75.09 16.44 48.74
N LEU A 143 -76.29 15.96 49.07
CA LEU A 143 -77.54 16.73 49.12
C LEU A 143 -77.41 17.91 50.10
#